data_AF-A0A5C7TB69-F1
#
_entry.id   AF-A0A5C7TB69-F1
#
_cell.length_a   1.000
_cell.length_b   1.000
_cell.length_c   1.000
_cell.angle_alpha   90.00
_cell.angle_beta   90.00
_cell.angle_gamma   90.00
#
_symmetry.space_group_name_H-M   'P 1'
#
loop_
_entity.id
_entity.type
_entity.pdbx_description
1 polymer ?
#
loop_
_entity_poly.entity_id
_entity_poly.type
_entity_poly.pdbx_seq_one_letter_code
_entity_poly.pdbx_strand_id
1 'polypeptide(L)'
;MSIQAYLVRCGLQPDAFSADFYQQVADYQLQLTALTPASTVQWQFRVPELGEGGSCSLFGQLADEPYDLVPILGGQTDANQQLLARVTAVVQFYQAHSASHWFGVYQRRKNPAGETVLVKLAYFGAESRAEFPLTAEFAAISNNSTVGLSGQGRIINDVAAYLAQGGEYYTCDPKVQAEACLPLLGADGAVIGIIDSEAFAQNLFHGKELALLVAVALTLPALLA
;
A
#
# COMPACT_ATOMS: atom_id res chain seq x y z
N MET A 1 -17.99 -4.01 3.50
CA MET A 1 -18.26 -3.95 2.04
C MET A 1 -18.13 -5.36 1.48
N SER A 2 -18.92 -5.78 0.48
CA SER A 2 -18.72 -7.09 -0.16
C SER A 2 -17.51 -7.07 -1.10
N ILE A 3 -16.94 -8.24 -1.41
CA ILE A 3 -15.78 -8.36 -2.33
C ILE A 3 -16.14 -7.77 -3.70
N GLN A 4 -17.31 -8.11 -4.25
CA GLN A 4 -17.77 -7.57 -5.55
C GLN A 4 -17.88 -6.05 -5.55
N ALA A 5 -18.49 -5.46 -4.52
CA ALA A 5 -18.63 -4.00 -4.42
C ALA A 5 -17.26 -3.32 -4.34
N TYR A 6 -16.32 -3.94 -3.62
CA TYR A 6 -14.94 -3.46 -3.54
C TYR A 6 -14.20 -3.53 -4.88
N LEU A 7 -14.33 -4.63 -5.62
CA LEU A 7 -13.74 -4.78 -6.96
C LEU A 7 -14.27 -3.70 -7.92
N VAL A 8 -15.60 -3.46 -7.93
CA VAL A 8 -16.20 -2.37 -8.72
C VAL A 8 -15.61 -1.02 -8.33
N ARG A 9 -15.45 -0.75 -7.03
CA ARG A 9 -14.83 0.51 -6.57
C ARG A 9 -13.40 0.66 -7.03
N CYS A 10 -12.64 -0.43 -7.07
CA CYS A 10 -11.29 -0.43 -7.60
C CYS A 10 -11.22 -0.29 -9.12
N GLY A 11 -12.35 -0.21 -9.84
CA GLY A 11 -12.39 -0.17 -11.31
C GLY A 11 -12.22 -1.54 -11.97
N LEU A 12 -12.32 -2.63 -11.18
CA LEU A 12 -12.20 -4.00 -11.67
C LEU A 12 -13.59 -4.57 -11.99
N GLN A 13 -13.66 -5.42 -13.01
CA GLN A 13 -14.90 -6.08 -13.42
C GLN A 13 -15.11 -7.36 -12.59
N PRO A 14 -16.10 -7.44 -11.69
CA PRO A 14 -16.29 -8.60 -10.81
C PRO A 14 -16.53 -9.91 -11.58
N ASP A 15 -17.17 -9.82 -12.75
CA ASP A 15 -17.49 -10.97 -13.61
C ASP A 15 -16.24 -11.57 -14.30
N ALA A 16 -15.09 -10.87 -14.25
CA ALA A 16 -13.83 -11.39 -14.74
C ALA A 16 -13.17 -12.40 -13.77
N PHE A 17 -13.70 -12.54 -12.54
CA PHE A 17 -13.13 -13.39 -11.50
C PHE A 17 -13.93 -14.67 -11.30
N SER A 18 -13.24 -15.79 -11.12
CA SER A 18 -13.85 -17.10 -10.85
C SER A 18 -14.39 -17.21 -9.44
N ALA A 19 -15.29 -18.17 -9.18
CA ALA A 19 -15.74 -18.48 -7.82
C ALA A 19 -14.57 -18.85 -6.87
N ASP A 20 -13.55 -19.51 -7.41
CA ASP A 20 -12.32 -19.86 -6.69
C ASP A 20 -11.55 -18.61 -6.20
N PHE A 21 -11.48 -17.54 -7.01
CA PHE A 21 -10.90 -16.26 -6.58
C PHE A 21 -11.62 -15.71 -5.34
N TYR A 22 -12.97 -15.67 -5.36
CA TYR A 22 -13.75 -15.17 -4.23
C TYR A 22 -13.58 -16.04 -2.97
N GLN A 23 -13.48 -17.35 -3.14
CA GLN A 23 -13.20 -18.26 -2.02
C GLN A 23 -11.83 -17.98 -1.42
N GLN A 24 -10.79 -17.80 -2.24
CA GLN A 24 -9.45 -17.46 -1.78
C GLN A 24 -9.41 -16.12 -1.03
N VAL A 25 -10.12 -15.10 -1.51
CA VAL A 25 -10.25 -13.83 -0.78
C VAL A 25 -10.86 -14.08 0.61
N ALA A 26 -11.96 -14.83 0.69
CA ALA A 26 -12.62 -15.13 1.96
C ALA A 26 -11.71 -15.93 2.92
N ASP A 27 -10.99 -16.93 2.41
CA ASP A 27 -10.07 -17.75 3.20
C ASP A 27 -8.90 -16.94 3.77
N TYR A 28 -8.35 -16.00 2.98
CA TYR A 28 -7.35 -15.07 3.47
C TYR A 28 -7.91 -14.10 4.51
N GLN A 29 -9.13 -13.59 4.33
CA GLN A 29 -9.77 -12.72 5.33
C GLN A 29 -9.95 -13.43 6.67
N LEU A 30 -10.35 -14.71 6.67
CA LEU A 30 -10.45 -15.50 7.90
C LEU A 30 -9.10 -15.60 8.62
N GLN A 31 -8.02 -15.87 7.89
CA GLN A 31 -6.68 -15.92 8.48
C GLN A 31 -6.21 -14.56 8.99
N LEU A 32 -6.43 -13.49 8.22
CA LEU A 32 -6.07 -12.12 8.59
C LEU A 32 -6.78 -11.65 9.86
N THR A 33 -8.08 -11.96 10.00
CA THR A 33 -8.84 -11.60 11.21
C THR A 33 -8.43 -12.39 12.46
N ALA A 34 -7.79 -13.55 12.28
CA ALA A 34 -7.27 -14.38 13.37
C ALA A 34 -5.84 -14.02 13.78
N LEU A 35 -5.18 -13.06 13.12
CA LEU A 35 -3.82 -12.67 13.44
C LEU A 35 -3.71 -12.09 14.85
N THR A 36 -2.66 -12.50 15.57
CA THR A 36 -2.25 -11.81 16.79
C THR A 36 -1.37 -10.61 16.44
N PRO A 37 -1.47 -9.48 17.17
CA PRO A 37 -0.58 -8.35 16.95
C PRO A 37 0.90 -8.73 17.03
N ALA A 38 1.74 -8.08 16.24
CA ALA A 38 3.17 -8.29 16.25
C ALA A 38 3.77 -7.90 17.62
N SER A 39 4.77 -8.65 18.08
CA SER A 39 5.46 -8.37 19.35
C SER A 39 6.38 -7.16 19.29
N THR A 40 6.83 -6.79 18.09
CA THR A 40 7.72 -5.65 17.85
C THR A 40 7.12 -4.77 16.75
N VAL A 41 7.23 -3.46 16.93
CA VAL A 41 6.80 -2.46 15.94
C VAL A 41 7.97 -1.57 15.58
N GLN A 42 7.94 -1.02 14.37
CA GLN A 42 8.94 -0.09 13.89
C GLN A 42 8.35 1.33 13.89
N TRP A 43 8.94 2.22 14.69
CA TRP A 43 8.55 3.64 14.75
C TRP A 43 9.33 4.51 13.77
N GLN A 44 10.53 4.05 13.40
CA GLN A 44 11.45 4.78 12.53
C GLN A 44 11.99 3.85 11.45
N PHE A 45 12.07 4.33 10.22
CA PHE A 45 12.64 3.57 9.12
C PHE A 45 13.45 4.46 8.20
N ARG A 46 14.49 3.87 7.60
CA ARG A 46 15.31 4.55 6.61
C ARG A 46 14.48 4.84 5.35
N VAL A 47 14.74 6.00 4.77
CA VAL A 47 14.07 6.46 3.55
C VAL A 47 15.12 6.95 2.57
N PRO A 48 14.83 6.85 1.26
CA PRO A 48 15.60 7.56 0.25
C PRO A 48 15.66 9.04 0.57
N GLU A 49 16.79 9.68 0.26
CA GLU A 49 16.80 11.13 0.13
C GLU A 49 15.73 11.53 -0.92
N LEU A 50 15.14 12.71 -0.83
CA LEU A 50 14.15 13.15 -1.80
C LEU A 50 14.81 14.13 -2.77
N GLY A 51 14.65 13.87 -4.07
CA GLY A 51 15.09 14.76 -5.14
C GLY A 51 14.16 15.96 -5.30
N GLU A 52 14.49 16.83 -6.27
CA GLU A 52 13.68 18.00 -6.61
C GLU A 52 12.22 17.60 -6.94
N GLY A 53 11.26 18.40 -6.46
CA GLY A 53 9.83 18.08 -6.60
C GLY A 53 9.35 16.89 -5.75
N GLY A 54 10.18 16.37 -4.86
CA GLY A 54 9.88 15.18 -4.07
C GLY A 54 9.91 13.90 -4.90
N SER A 55 10.72 13.81 -5.95
CA SER A 55 11.02 12.53 -6.59
C SER A 55 11.93 11.67 -5.68
N CYS A 56 12.04 10.36 -5.89
CA CYS A 56 13.01 9.52 -5.19
C CYS A 56 14.36 10.05 -5.63
N SER A 57 15.21 10.44 -4.68
CA SER A 57 16.59 10.72 -5.01
C SER A 57 17.25 9.49 -5.63
N LEU A 58 18.47 9.73 -6.15
CA LEU A 58 19.38 8.74 -6.67
C LEU A 58 19.23 7.38 -5.95
N PHE A 59 18.85 6.36 -6.72
CA PHE A 59 18.70 5.01 -6.20
C PHE A 59 19.92 4.60 -5.36
N GLY A 60 19.67 4.23 -4.10
CA GLY A 60 20.71 3.84 -3.14
C GLY A 60 21.23 4.96 -2.23
N GLN A 61 20.82 6.21 -2.43
CA GLN A 61 21.10 7.32 -1.51
C GLN A 61 19.97 7.47 -0.49
N LEU A 62 20.32 7.36 0.78
CA LEU A 62 19.38 7.39 1.89
C LEU A 62 19.57 8.69 2.66
N ALA A 63 18.47 9.23 3.18
CA ALA A 63 18.51 10.40 4.04
C ALA A 63 19.37 10.11 5.29
N ASP A 64 20.05 11.14 5.79
CA ASP A 64 20.89 11.03 7.00
C ASP A 64 20.07 10.58 8.21
N GLU A 65 18.86 11.13 8.34
CA GLU A 65 17.94 10.80 9.43
C GLU A 65 16.81 9.87 8.93
N PRO A 66 16.41 8.87 9.73
CA PRO A 66 15.26 8.04 9.39
C PRO A 66 13.97 8.86 9.47
N TYR A 67 12.95 8.41 8.76
CA TYR A 67 11.61 8.95 8.93
C TYR A 67 11.03 8.47 10.26
N ASP A 68 10.51 9.39 11.06
CA ASP A 68 9.88 9.13 12.36
C ASP A 68 8.35 9.24 12.26
N LEU A 69 7.66 8.16 12.63
CA LEU A 69 6.19 8.12 12.67
C LEU A 69 5.61 8.90 13.86
N VAL A 70 6.38 9.15 14.92
CA VAL A 70 5.87 9.75 16.16
C VAL A 70 5.17 11.09 15.93
N PRO A 71 5.72 12.06 15.16
CA PRO A 71 5.07 13.35 14.94
C PRO A 71 3.73 13.24 14.22
N ILE A 72 3.65 12.46 13.14
CA ILE A 72 2.43 12.30 12.34
C ILE A 72 1.39 11.41 13.03
N LEU A 73 1.84 10.50 13.90
CA LEU A 73 0.96 9.68 14.74
C LEU A 73 0.44 10.42 15.98
N GLY A 74 1.04 11.56 16.34
CA GLY A 74 0.68 12.34 17.53
C GLY A 74 1.22 11.74 18.83
N GLY A 75 2.33 11.00 18.77
CA GLY A 75 2.99 10.40 19.93
C GLY A 75 2.98 8.86 19.95
N GLN A 76 3.82 8.30 20.82
CA GLN A 76 3.82 6.87 21.14
C GLN A 76 2.76 6.55 22.20
N THR A 77 1.49 6.52 21.78
CA THR A 77 0.36 6.14 22.63
C THR A 77 0.12 4.63 22.57
N ASP A 78 -0.55 4.06 23.58
CA ASP A 78 -0.97 2.65 23.55
C ASP A 78 -1.82 2.32 22.32
N ALA A 79 -2.69 3.25 21.90
CA ALA A 79 -3.50 3.11 20.71
C ALA A 79 -2.64 3.01 19.44
N ASN A 80 -1.64 3.89 19.29
CA ASN A 80 -0.73 3.87 18.15
C ASN A 80 0.19 2.65 18.17
N GLN A 81 0.64 2.20 19.35
CA GLN A 81 1.40 0.96 19.52
C GLN A 81 0.59 -0.26 19.06
N GLN A 82 -0.69 -0.35 19.46
CA GLN A 82 -1.58 -1.43 19.04
C GLN A 82 -1.90 -1.38 17.55
N LEU A 83 -2.12 -0.18 17.00
CA LEU A 83 -2.31 0.03 15.57
C LEU A 83 -1.10 -0.50 14.78
N LEU A 84 0.11 -0.03 15.10
CA LEU A 84 1.33 -0.46 14.41
C LEU A 84 1.57 -1.97 14.58
N ALA A 85 1.29 -2.55 15.75
CA ALA A 85 1.45 -3.98 15.97
C ALA A 85 0.51 -4.82 15.10
N ARG A 86 -0.75 -4.39 14.94
CA ARG A 86 -1.72 -5.10 14.08
C ARG A 86 -1.39 -4.93 12.60
N VAL A 87 -1.04 -3.72 12.16
CA VAL A 87 -0.65 -3.47 10.77
C VAL A 87 0.65 -4.23 10.43
N THR A 88 1.61 -4.27 11.34
CA THR A 88 2.84 -5.07 11.19
C THR A 88 2.55 -6.56 11.05
N ALA A 89 1.61 -7.11 11.84
CA ALA A 89 1.21 -8.51 11.71
C ALA A 89 0.61 -8.81 10.32
N VAL A 90 -0.19 -7.89 9.77
CA VAL A 90 -0.73 -8.01 8.41
C VAL A 90 0.39 -7.98 7.36
N VAL A 91 1.38 -7.09 7.50
CA VAL A 91 2.55 -7.04 6.60
C VAL A 91 3.36 -8.34 6.67
N GLN A 92 3.61 -8.87 7.86
CA GLN A 92 4.31 -10.15 8.06
C GLN A 92 3.53 -11.32 7.46
N PHE A 93 2.21 -11.33 7.63
CA PHE A 93 1.35 -12.32 6.98
C PHE A 93 1.42 -12.22 5.47
N TYR A 94 1.34 -11.02 4.89
CA TYR A 94 1.45 -10.82 3.45
C TYR A 94 2.81 -11.31 2.94
N GLN A 95 3.90 -10.96 3.62
CA GLN A 95 5.25 -11.40 3.28
C GLN A 95 5.40 -12.92 3.24
N ALA A 96 4.73 -13.63 4.17
CA ALA A 96 4.80 -15.08 4.24
C ALA A 96 3.97 -15.80 3.16
N HIS A 97 3.03 -15.10 2.51
CA HIS A 97 2.06 -15.70 1.59
C HIS A 97 2.13 -15.18 0.15
N SER A 98 2.89 -14.11 -0.09
CA SER A 98 3.07 -13.50 -1.41
C SER A 98 4.49 -13.72 -1.93
N ALA A 99 4.63 -13.82 -3.26
CA ALA A 99 5.94 -13.75 -3.92
C ALA A 99 6.39 -12.29 -4.23
N SER A 100 5.72 -11.29 -3.68
CA SER A 100 6.09 -9.87 -3.83
C SER A 100 7.45 -9.58 -3.16
N HIS A 101 8.16 -8.60 -3.71
CA HIS A 101 9.50 -8.21 -3.23
C HIS A 101 9.44 -6.99 -2.32
N TRP A 102 8.34 -6.24 -2.39
CA TRP A 102 8.07 -5.10 -1.55
C TRP A 102 6.56 -5.02 -1.30
N PHE A 103 6.16 -4.64 -0.08
CA PHE A 103 4.77 -4.40 0.27
C PHE A 103 4.68 -3.37 1.39
N GLY A 104 3.77 -2.41 1.29
CA GLY A 104 3.56 -1.39 2.31
C GLY A 104 2.09 -1.05 2.53
N VAL A 105 1.77 -0.73 3.79
CA VAL A 105 0.47 -0.22 4.21
C VAL A 105 0.61 1.26 4.52
N TYR A 106 -0.23 2.09 3.88
CA TYR A 106 -0.22 3.54 4.07
C TYR A 106 -1.58 4.03 4.58
N GLN A 107 -1.56 5.01 5.48
CA GLN A 107 -2.75 5.67 5.99
C GLN A 107 -2.81 7.12 5.51
N ARG A 108 -3.99 7.60 5.13
CA ARG A 108 -4.23 9.01 4.85
C ARG A 108 -4.19 9.81 6.15
N ARG A 109 -3.31 10.81 6.24
CA ARG A 109 -3.16 11.70 7.40
C ARG A 109 -2.85 13.13 7.00
N LYS A 110 -2.95 14.05 7.96
CA LYS A 110 -2.30 15.36 7.86
C LYS A 110 -0.92 15.29 8.51
N ASN A 111 0.12 15.67 7.79
CA ASN A 111 1.48 15.76 8.33
C ASN A 111 1.62 17.00 9.25
N PRO A 112 2.74 17.17 9.98
CA PRO A 112 2.97 18.34 10.83
C PRO A 112 2.94 19.70 10.11
N ALA A 113 3.17 19.71 8.78
CA ALA A 113 3.04 20.91 7.95
C ALA A 113 1.57 21.22 7.58
N GLY A 114 0.62 20.35 7.94
CA GLY A 114 -0.81 20.50 7.65
C GLY A 114 -1.25 19.93 6.29
N GLU A 115 -0.33 19.32 5.54
CA GLU A 115 -0.57 18.75 4.22
C GLU A 115 -1.21 17.37 4.33
N THR A 116 -2.11 17.05 3.39
CA THR A 116 -2.72 15.72 3.35
C THR A 116 -1.81 14.78 2.57
N VAL A 117 -1.41 13.67 3.21
CA VAL A 117 -0.47 12.69 2.68
C VAL A 117 -0.96 11.27 2.94
N LEU A 118 -0.43 10.30 2.19
CA LEU A 118 -0.41 8.89 2.59
C LEU A 118 0.90 8.62 3.33
N VAL A 119 0.85 8.19 4.59
CA VAL A 119 2.04 7.83 5.37
C VAL A 119 2.16 6.31 5.56
N LYS A 120 3.35 5.77 5.31
CA LYS A 120 3.70 4.36 5.47
C LYS A 120 3.71 3.98 6.94
N LEU A 121 2.85 3.06 7.34
CA LEU A 121 2.78 2.57 8.72
C LEU A 121 3.69 1.37 8.96
N ALA A 122 3.71 0.42 8.04
CA ALA A 122 4.57 -0.76 8.09
C ALA A 122 4.80 -1.29 6.66
N TYR A 123 5.94 -1.95 6.45
CA TYR A 123 6.31 -2.51 5.15
C TYR A 123 7.37 -3.60 5.28
N PHE A 124 7.61 -4.34 4.20
CA PHE A 124 8.86 -5.07 3.97
C PHE A 124 9.41 -4.74 2.58
N GLY A 125 10.68 -5.07 2.36
CA GLY A 125 11.39 -4.84 1.12
C GLY A 125 12.46 -3.76 1.27
N ALA A 126 12.94 -3.24 0.14
CA ALA A 126 13.93 -2.16 0.11
C ALA A 126 13.38 -0.85 0.72
N GLU A 127 14.29 0.01 1.17
CA GLU A 127 13.96 1.36 1.62
C GLU A 127 13.20 2.13 0.52
N SER A 128 12.08 2.72 0.91
CA SER A 128 11.24 3.50 0.03
C SER A 128 10.67 4.70 0.78
N ARG A 129 10.04 5.61 0.04
CA ARG A 129 9.48 6.84 0.60
C ARG A 129 8.53 6.57 1.78
N ALA A 130 8.50 7.51 2.73
CA ALA A 130 7.57 7.47 3.86
C ALA A 130 6.18 8.04 3.53
N GLU A 131 6.16 9.18 2.85
CA GLU A 131 4.93 9.93 2.58
C GLU A 131 4.70 10.14 1.08
N PHE A 132 3.47 9.94 0.61
CA PHE A 132 3.04 10.40 -0.71
C PHE A 132 2.11 11.61 -0.58
N PRO A 133 2.46 12.78 -1.13
CA PRO A 133 1.57 13.93 -1.17
C PRO A 133 0.27 13.62 -1.91
N LEU A 134 -0.88 13.93 -1.31
CA LEU A 134 -2.20 13.76 -1.94
C LEU A 134 -2.62 15.06 -2.63
N THR A 135 -1.87 15.43 -3.67
CA THR A 135 -2.17 16.56 -4.56
C THR A 135 -2.35 16.09 -6.01
N ALA A 136 -3.01 16.90 -6.84
CA ALA A 136 -3.23 16.55 -8.24
C ALA A 136 -1.91 16.49 -9.03
N GLU A 137 -0.97 17.38 -8.71
CA GLU A 137 0.36 17.45 -9.33
C GLU A 137 1.17 16.19 -9.06
N PHE A 138 1.15 15.70 -7.82
CA PHE A 138 1.88 14.49 -7.45
C PHE A 138 1.19 13.23 -7.99
N ALA A 139 -0.15 13.20 -8.01
CA ALA A 139 -0.90 12.10 -8.60
C ALA A 139 -0.65 11.94 -10.10
N ALA A 140 -0.36 13.02 -10.84
CA ALA A 140 -0.03 12.95 -12.25
C ALA A 140 1.21 12.09 -12.59
N ILE A 141 2.05 11.79 -11.58
CA ILE A 141 3.24 10.95 -11.74
C ILE A 141 3.27 9.72 -10.83
N SER A 142 2.36 9.62 -9.84
CA SER A 142 2.38 8.57 -8.81
C SER A 142 1.10 7.75 -8.80
N ASN A 143 1.25 6.43 -8.96
CA ASN A 143 0.16 5.48 -8.75
C ASN A 143 -0.42 5.60 -7.35
N ASN A 144 0.41 5.65 -6.31
CA ASN A 144 -0.01 5.70 -4.92
C ASN A 144 -0.92 6.91 -4.66
N SER A 145 -0.53 8.10 -5.10
CA SER A 145 -1.36 9.30 -4.94
C SER A 145 -2.59 9.30 -5.85
N THR A 146 -2.50 8.72 -7.05
CA THR A 146 -3.66 8.52 -7.93
C THR A 146 -4.71 7.62 -7.28
N VAL A 147 -4.32 6.47 -6.72
CA VAL A 147 -5.20 5.58 -5.97
C VAL A 147 -5.72 6.28 -4.71
N GLY A 148 -4.83 6.96 -3.98
CA GLY A 148 -5.14 7.68 -2.77
C GLY A 148 -6.17 8.80 -2.95
N LEU A 149 -6.21 9.46 -4.11
CA LEU A 149 -7.18 10.50 -4.45
C LEU A 149 -8.46 9.95 -5.09
N SER A 150 -8.33 9.01 -6.02
CA SER A 150 -9.45 8.53 -6.85
C SER A 150 -10.25 7.40 -6.21
N GLY A 151 -9.62 6.60 -5.35
CA GLY A 151 -10.18 5.35 -4.86
C GLY A 151 -10.31 4.26 -5.94
N GLN A 152 -9.71 4.44 -7.11
CA GLN A 152 -9.60 3.40 -8.14
C GLN A 152 -8.26 2.70 -7.99
N GLY A 153 -8.26 1.36 -8.05
CA GLY A 153 -7.03 0.57 -7.93
C GLY A 153 -6.17 0.66 -9.18
N ARG A 154 -4.89 0.35 -9.04
CA ARG A 154 -3.92 0.22 -10.12
C ARG A 154 -3.31 -1.17 -10.05
N ILE A 155 -3.47 -1.96 -11.11
CA ILE A 155 -2.84 -3.28 -11.25
C ILE A 155 -2.04 -3.26 -12.54
N ILE A 156 -0.72 -3.24 -12.40
CA ILE A 156 0.24 -3.14 -13.49
C ILE A 156 1.05 -4.43 -13.47
N ASN A 157 0.73 -5.35 -14.38
CA ASN A 157 1.44 -6.63 -14.48
C ASN A 157 2.67 -6.57 -15.39
N ASP A 158 2.85 -5.47 -16.13
CA ASP A 158 4.03 -5.21 -16.94
C ASP A 158 4.29 -3.70 -16.94
N VAL A 159 5.21 -3.25 -16.10
CA VAL A 159 5.58 -1.84 -15.96
C VAL A 159 6.12 -1.27 -17.28
N ALA A 160 6.93 -2.04 -18.02
CA ALA A 160 7.49 -1.58 -19.29
C ALA A 160 6.40 -1.37 -20.33
N ALA A 161 5.45 -2.31 -20.46
CA ALA A 161 4.32 -2.17 -21.38
C ALA A 161 3.38 -1.04 -20.97
N TYR A 162 3.16 -0.83 -19.67
CA TYR A 162 2.33 0.25 -19.14
C TYR A 162 2.94 1.63 -19.44
N LEU A 163 4.24 1.81 -19.20
CA LEU A 163 4.98 3.02 -19.55
C LEU A 163 4.96 3.29 -21.07
N ALA A 164 5.14 2.25 -21.89
CA ALA A 164 5.10 2.38 -23.35
C ALA A 164 3.72 2.85 -23.88
N GLN A 165 2.65 2.65 -23.11
CA GLN A 165 1.29 3.13 -23.40
C GLN A 165 1.02 4.54 -22.83
N GLY A 166 2.03 5.18 -22.24
CA GLY A 166 1.91 6.51 -21.62
C GLY A 166 1.33 6.51 -20.21
N GLY A 167 1.33 5.35 -19.53
CA GLY A 167 0.88 5.25 -18.15
C GLY A 167 1.80 6.01 -17.18
N GLU A 168 1.21 6.63 -16.17
CA GLU A 168 1.94 7.33 -15.11
C GLU A 168 2.67 6.32 -14.23
N TYR A 169 4.00 6.36 -14.21
CA TYR A 169 4.75 5.45 -13.35
C TYR A 169 5.98 6.15 -12.78
N TYR A 170 6.05 6.15 -11.46
CA TYR A 170 7.17 6.69 -10.73
C TYR A 170 8.04 5.53 -10.24
N THR A 171 9.25 5.42 -10.77
CA THR A 171 10.15 4.31 -10.47
C THR A 171 10.97 4.60 -9.21
N CYS A 172 10.63 3.96 -8.09
CA CYS A 172 11.47 3.92 -6.88
C CYS A 172 12.64 2.95 -7.03
N ASP A 173 12.38 1.74 -7.51
CA ASP A 173 13.37 0.68 -7.73
C ASP A 173 13.28 0.21 -9.19
N PRO A 174 14.36 0.31 -9.98
CA PRO A 174 14.34 -0.09 -11.40
C PRO A 174 14.14 -1.59 -11.62
N LYS A 175 14.22 -2.43 -10.57
CA LYS A 175 13.91 -3.87 -10.68
C LYS A 175 12.40 -4.15 -10.74
N VAL A 176 11.55 -3.19 -10.39
CA VAL A 176 10.09 -3.41 -10.37
C VAL A 176 9.56 -3.62 -11.78
N GLN A 177 8.89 -4.76 -11.96
CA GLN A 177 8.30 -5.19 -13.22
C GLN A 177 6.77 -5.32 -13.16
N ALA A 178 6.22 -5.42 -11.94
CA ALA A 178 4.79 -5.38 -11.69
C ALA A 178 4.51 -4.63 -10.38
N GLU A 179 3.36 -3.97 -10.30
CA GLU A 179 2.86 -3.26 -9.12
C GLU A 179 1.35 -3.43 -8.99
N ALA A 180 0.85 -3.57 -7.77
CA ALA A 180 -0.57 -3.49 -7.46
C ALA A 180 -0.82 -2.60 -6.25
N CYS A 181 -1.43 -1.44 -6.50
CA CYS A 181 -1.83 -0.48 -5.49
C CYS A 181 -3.35 -0.44 -5.36
N LEU A 182 -3.87 -0.75 -4.17
CA LEU A 182 -5.31 -0.85 -3.89
C LEU A 182 -5.73 0.11 -2.77
N PRO A 183 -6.92 0.75 -2.89
CA PRO A 183 -7.42 1.66 -1.88
C PRO A 183 -7.92 0.92 -0.64
N LEU A 184 -7.72 1.52 0.53
CA LEU A 184 -8.38 1.16 1.77
C LEU A 184 -9.58 2.06 1.97
N LEU A 185 -10.78 1.47 1.95
CA LEU A 185 -12.04 2.21 1.98
C LEU A 185 -12.67 2.16 3.38
N GLY A 186 -12.95 3.34 3.95
CA GLY A 186 -13.69 3.49 5.19
C GLY A 186 -15.15 3.07 5.05
N ALA A 187 -15.88 3.06 6.17
CA ALA A 187 -17.29 2.65 6.21
C ALA A 187 -18.21 3.53 5.34
N ASP A 188 -17.86 4.80 5.16
CA ASP A 188 -18.51 5.78 4.29
C ASP A 188 -18.06 5.70 2.82
N GLY A 189 -17.11 4.82 2.52
CA GLY A 189 -16.50 4.69 1.19
C GLY A 189 -15.38 5.68 0.91
N ALA A 190 -14.96 6.51 1.87
CA ALA A 190 -13.82 7.39 1.72
C ALA A 190 -12.51 6.60 1.68
N VAL A 191 -11.52 7.08 0.92
CA VAL A 191 -10.17 6.50 0.91
C VAL A 191 -9.44 6.92 2.19
N ILE A 192 -9.23 5.98 3.10
CA ILE A 192 -8.55 6.18 4.38
C ILE A 192 -7.08 5.74 4.35
N GLY A 193 -6.64 5.14 3.25
CA GLY A 193 -5.29 4.66 3.05
C GLY A 193 -5.16 3.89 1.73
N ILE A 194 -4.00 3.30 1.52
CA ILE A 194 -3.73 2.38 0.42
C ILE A 194 -2.89 1.20 0.92
N ILE A 195 -2.91 0.11 0.17
CA ILE A 195 -1.80 -0.84 0.16
C ILE A 195 -1.12 -0.78 -1.18
N ASP A 196 0.15 -1.11 -1.19
CA ASP A 196 0.97 -1.14 -2.38
C ASP A 196 1.92 -2.34 -2.33
N SER A 197 2.09 -2.99 -3.47
CA SER A 197 2.86 -4.22 -3.60
C SER A 197 3.62 -4.21 -4.91
N GLU A 198 4.92 -4.50 -4.85
CA GLU A 198 5.81 -4.46 -6.00
C GLU A 198 6.54 -5.80 -6.16
N ALA A 199 6.79 -6.16 -7.42
CA ALA A 199 7.46 -7.41 -7.77
C ALA A 199 8.55 -7.19 -8.81
N PHE A 200 9.64 -7.95 -8.70
CA PHE A 200 10.71 -7.98 -9.69
C PHE A 200 10.45 -8.94 -10.85
N ALA A 201 9.20 -9.41 -10.97
CA ALA A 201 8.73 -10.25 -12.05
C ALA A 201 7.42 -9.69 -12.60
N GLN A 202 7.25 -9.76 -13.92
CA GLN A 202 5.97 -9.46 -14.56
C GLN A 202 4.88 -10.45 -14.15
N ASN A 203 3.63 -10.05 -14.33
CA ASN A 203 2.44 -10.89 -14.22
C ASN A 203 2.24 -11.52 -12.85
N LEU A 204 2.67 -10.88 -11.76
CA LEU A 204 2.45 -11.40 -10.41
C LEU A 204 1.01 -11.21 -9.93
N PHE A 205 0.38 -10.07 -10.21
CA PHE A 205 -0.87 -9.66 -9.57
C PHE A 205 -2.10 -10.18 -10.31
N HIS A 206 -2.29 -11.49 -10.17
CA HIS A 206 -3.43 -12.27 -10.67
C HIS A 206 -3.71 -13.46 -9.75
N GLY A 207 -4.86 -14.12 -9.92
CA GLY A 207 -5.22 -15.31 -9.13
C GLY A 207 -5.05 -15.10 -7.62
N LYS A 208 -4.29 -16.00 -6.97
CA LYS A 208 -4.07 -15.99 -5.51
C LYS A 208 -3.37 -14.74 -4.98
N GLU A 209 -2.46 -14.14 -5.75
CA GLU A 209 -1.69 -12.97 -5.31
C GLU A 209 -2.61 -11.75 -5.23
N LEU A 210 -3.48 -11.58 -6.24
CA LEU A 210 -4.49 -10.54 -6.22
C LEU A 210 -5.58 -10.84 -5.18
N ALA A 211 -5.95 -12.11 -4.98
CA ALA A 211 -6.91 -12.49 -3.94
C ALA A 211 -6.40 -12.12 -2.53
N LEU A 212 -5.11 -12.37 -2.26
CA LEU A 212 -4.46 -11.98 -1.01
C LEU A 212 -4.46 -10.44 -0.84
N LEU A 213 -4.12 -9.69 -1.88
CA LEU A 213 -4.16 -8.21 -1.84
C LEU A 213 -5.57 -7.69 -1.53
N VAL A 214 -6.58 -8.19 -2.22
CA VAL A 214 -7.98 -7.80 -2.00
C VAL A 214 -8.44 -8.16 -0.58
N ALA A 215 -8.05 -9.33 -0.07
CA ALA A 215 -8.36 -9.74 1.30
C ALA A 215 -7.73 -8.80 2.34
N VAL A 216 -6.46 -8.41 2.13
CA VAL A 216 -5.77 -7.43 2.99
C VAL A 216 -6.46 -6.06 2.93
N ALA A 217 -6.78 -5.58 1.72
CA ALA A 217 -7.40 -4.28 1.53
C ALA A 217 -8.82 -4.18 2.13
N LEU A 218 -9.55 -5.30 2.17
CA LEU A 218 -10.86 -5.39 2.83
C LEU A 218 -10.77 -5.52 4.36
N THR A 219 -9.63 -5.96 4.89
CA THR A 219 -9.45 -6.23 6.33
C THR A 219 -8.85 -5.04 7.07
N LEU A 220 -7.85 -4.37 6.49
CA LEU A 220 -7.17 -3.23 7.10
C LEU A 220 -8.08 -2.06 7.51
N PRO A 221 -9.17 -1.71 6.80
CA PRO A 221 -10.00 -0.57 7.19
C PRO A 221 -10.56 -0.67 8.61
N ALA A 222 -10.85 -1.86 9.11
CA ALA A 222 -11.32 -2.08 10.48
C ALA A 222 -10.24 -1.81 11.54
N LEU A 223 -8.96 -1.78 11.14
CA LEU A 223 -7.82 -1.48 11.99
C LEU A 223 -7.42 0.00 11.95
N LEU A 224 -7.72 0.68 10.84
CA LEU A 224 -7.33 2.08 10.60
C LEU A 224 -8.41 3.11 10.97
N ALA A 225 -9.62 2.65 11.28
CA ALA A 225 -10.78 3.46 11.65
C ALA A 225 -10.70 4.02 13.08
#